data_AF-A0A2E1QCI4-F1
#
_entry.id   AF-A0A2E1QCI4-F1
#
_cell.length_a   1.000
_cell.length_b   1.000
_cell.length_c   1.000
_cell.angle_alpha   90.00
_cell.angle_beta   90.00
_cell.angle_gamma   90.00
#
_symmetry.space_group_name_H-M   'P 1'
#
loop_
_entity.id
_entity.type
_entity.pdbx_description
1 polymer ?
#
loop_
_entity_poly.entity_id
_entity_poly.type
_entity_poly.pdbx_seq_one_letter_code
_entity_poly.pdbx_strand_id
1 'polypeptide(L)'
;MYESLINNNYTQVKLFGIGYGSQSNYVGNWANSNQFSSICHDEPSNSTFSSWGANQRDFYILDHEGNLVLEQNISSGLPSNLESIIINLINNIPSQPECNEGDTLNDNPCNPSQCINGTWNELIIDCPEQTGIPCSNGLYLSPSENECCSICTTYGDLNFDSALNVSDVVLIINLILTNQYSAIADINSDSTLNVTDVVLLINTIIS
;
A
#
# COMPACT_ATOMS: atom_id res chain seq x y z
N MET A 1 1.71 -31.89 -4.41
CA MET A 1 2.79 -31.03 -4.96
C MET A 1 2.27 -29.65 -5.33
N TYR A 2 1.39 -29.48 -6.32
CA TYR A 2 0.88 -28.16 -6.71
C TYR A 2 0.23 -27.38 -5.54
N GLU A 3 -0.67 -28.03 -4.78
CA GLU A 3 -1.25 -27.42 -3.57
C GLU A 3 -0.18 -27.09 -2.51
N SER A 4 0.89 -27.90 -2.41
CA SER A 4 2.02 -27.61 -1.52
C SER A 4 2.73 -26.33 -1.95
N LEU A 5 2.97 -26.14 -3.25
CA LEU A 5 3.60 -24.93 -3.78
C LEU A 5 2.76 -23.69 -3.49
N ILE A 6 1.44 -23.75 -3.76
CA ILE A 6 0.52 -22.64 -3.45
C ILE A 6 0.49 -22.34 -1.95
N ASN A 7 0.39 -23.37 -1.11
CA ASN A 7 0.38 -23.21 0.35
C ASN A 7 1.70 -22.64 0.89
N ASN A 8 2.80 -22.81 0.16
CA ASN A 8 4.10 -22.19 0.46
C ASN A 8 4.31 -20.86 -0.29
N ASN A 9 3.23 -20.22 -0.75
CA ASN A 9 3.20 -18.90 -1.37
C ASN A 9 3.84 -18.79 -2.78
N TYR A 10 4.05 -19.92 -3.46
CA TYR A 10 4.50 -19.96 -4.86
C TYR A 10 3.29 -19.92 -5.82
N THR A 11 2.67 -18.75 -5.95
CA THR A 11 1.43 -18.55 -6.74
C THR A 11 1.67 -18.32 -8.24
N GLN A 12 2.93 -18.19 -8.67
CA GLN A 12 3.33 -17.93 -10.05
C GLN A 12 3.21 -19.17 -10.96
N VAL A 13 2.93 -20.35 -10.39
CA VAL A 13 2.82 -21.62 -11.11
C VAL A 13 1.39 -21.84 -11.58
N LYS A 14 1.22 -22.25 -12.83
CA LYS A 14 -0.07 -22.72 -13.36
C LYS A 14 0.09 -24.09 -13.98
N LEU A 15 -0.86 -24.99 -13.72
CA LEU A 15 -0.90 -26.33 -14.28
C LEU A 15 -1.99 -26.42 -15.34
N PHE A 16 -1.62 -26.81 -16.55
CA PHE A 16 -2.55 -27.06 -17.65
C PHE A 16 -2.36 -28.49 -18.16
N GLY A 17 -3.47 -29.19 -18.39
CA GLY A 17 -3.46 -30.46 -19.09
C GLY A 17 -3.87 -30.24 -20.54
N ILE A 18 -3.15 -30.79 -21.51
CA ILE A 18 -3.55 -30.70 -22.92
C ILE A 18 -3.69 -32.11 -23.49
N GLY A 19 -4.86 -32.42 -24.05
CA GLY A 19 -5.15 -33.70 -24.68
C GLY A 19 -5.42 -33.56 -26.18
N TYR A 20 -5.09 -34.59 -26.95
CA TYR A 20 -5.53 -34.67 -28.35
C TYR A 20 -7.06 -34.65 -28.43
N GLY A 21 -7.63 -33.91 -29.39
CA GLY A 21 -9.09 -33.81 -29.59
C GLY A 21 -9.80 -35.17 -29.77
N SER A 22 -9.08 -36.19 -30.24
CA SER A 22 -9.56 -37.59 -30.34
C SER A 22 -9.82 -38.27 -28.99
N GLN A 23 -9.33 -37.71 -27.87
CA GLN A 23 -9.50 -38.22 -26.51
C GLN A 23 -10.54 -37.44 -25.69
N SER A 24 -11.31 -36.54 -26.32
CA SER A 24 -12.37 -35.73 -25.69
C SER A 24 -13.43 -36.53 -24.92
N ASN A 25 -13.65 -37.81 -25.25
CA ASN A 25 -14.59 -38.68 -24.54
C ASN A 25 -14.10 -39.17 -23.17
N TYR A 26 -12.80 -39.00 -22.83
CA TYR A 26 -12.21 -39.48 -21.57
C TYR A 26 -11.92 -38.36 -20.57
N VAL A 27 -12.37 -37.13 -20.88
CA VAL A 27 -12.09 -35.93 -20.08
C VAL A 27 -12.63 -36.03 -18.67
N GLY A 28 -13.80 -36.67 -18.48
CA GLY A 28 -14.34 -36.90 -17.14
C GLY A 28 -13.34 -37.63 -16.21
N ASN A 29 -12.46 -38.48 -16.74
CA ASN A 29 -11.45 -39.17 -15.92
C ASN A 29 -10.29 -38.27 -15.47
N TRP A 30 -10.13 -37.11 -16.11
CA TRP A 30 -9.09 -36.12 -15.80
C TRP A 30 -9.67 -34.82 -15.20
N ALA A 31 -10.95 -34.52 -15.45
CA ALA A 31 -11.63 -33.29 -15.05
C ALA A 31 -12.65 -33.49 -13.91
N ASN A 32 -12.92 -34.74 -13.47
CA ASN A 32 -13.91 -34.96 -12.41
C ASN A 32 -13.34 -34.71 -11.01
N SER A 33 -14.02 -33.77 -10.35
CA SER A 33 -14.00 -33.41 -8.93
C SER A 33 -12.67 -32.87 -8.37
N ASN A 34 -12.63 -31.54 -8.24
CA ASN A 34 -11.72 -30.75 -7.39
C ASN A 34 -10.29 -30.46 -7.89
N GLN A 35 -9.99 -30.53 -9.18
CA GLN A 35 -8.62 -30.25 -9.67
C GLN A 35 -8.45 -28.84 -10.25
N PHE A 36 -7.45 -28.13 -9.70
CA PHE A 36 -7.01 -26.78 -10.07
C PHE A 36 -6.36 -26.67 -11.47
N SER A 37 -6.43 -27.70 -12.30
CA SER A 37 -5.81 -27.72 -13.64
C SER A 37 -6.85 -27.47 -14.72
N SER A 38 -6.66 -26.42 -15.52
CA SER A 38 -7.47 -26.24 -16.73
C SER A 38 -7.02 -27.26 -17.77
N ILE A 39 -7.94 -28.16 -18.16
CA ILE A 39 -7.71 -29.14 -19.22
C ILE A 39 -8.26 -28.58 -20.52
N CYS A 40 -7.44 -28.46 -21.54
CA CYS A 40 -7.85 -28.06 -22.89
C CYS A 40 -7.60 -29.17 -23.91
N HIS A 41 -8.33 -29.10 -25.02
CA HIS A 41 -8.12 -29.95 -26.18
C HIS A 41 -7.57 -29.12 -27.30
N ASP A 42 -6.67 -29.72 -28.06
CA ASP A 42 -6.17 -29.14 -29.27
C ASP A 42 -6.53 -30.00 -30.48
N GLU A 43 -6.65 -29.32 -31.62
CA GLU A 43 -6.91 -29.98 -32.88
C GLU A 43 -5.70 -30.85 -33.26
N PRO A 44 -5.91 -32.05 -33.83
CA PRO A 44 -4.82 -32.92 -34.26
C PRO A 44 -3.85 -32.29 -35.26
N SER A 45 -4.22 -31.16 -35.87
CA SER A 45 -3.40 -30.38 -36.79
C SER A 45 -2.46 -29.36 -36.12
N ASN A 46 -2.45 -29.23 -34.79
CA ASN A 46 -1.55 -28.30 -34.11
C ASN A 46 -0.09 -28.78 -34.22
N SER A 47 0.75 -27.98 -34.86
CA SER A 47 2.16 -28.32 -35.13
C SER A 47 3.01 -28.43 -33.86
N THR A 48 2.62 -27.79 -32.75
CA THR A 48 3.40 -27.77 -31.50
C THR A 48 3.62 -29.18 -30.95
N PHE A 49 2.58 -30.02 -30.88
CA PHE A 49 2.70 -31.42 -30.44
C PHE A 49 3.66 -32.23 -31.30
N SER A 50 3.56 -32.07 -32.63
CA SER A 50 4.44 -32.75 -33.57
C SER A 50 5.88 -32.24 -33.51
N SER A 51 6.07 -30.94 -33.25
CA SER A 51 7.40 -30.33 -33.10
C SER A 51 8.10 -30.77 -31.82
N TRP A 52 7.35 -31.02 -30.74
CA TRP A 52 7.87 -31.52 -29.47
C TRP A 52 8.02 -33.05 -29.46
N GLY A 53 7.49 -33.77 -30.46
CA GLY A 53 7.51 -35.24 -30.47
C GLY A 53 6.64 -35.87 -29.38
N ALA A 54 5.60 -35.17 -28.92
CA ALA A 54 4.82 -35.52 -27.74
C ALA A 54 4.08 -36.87 -27.86
N ASN A 55 4.28 -37.72 -26.85
CA ASN A 55 3.68 -39.04 -26.72
C ASN A 55 2.71 -39.12 -25.53
N GLN A 56 2.14 -40.30 -25.33
CA GLN A 56 1.23 -40.56 -24.23
C GLN A 56 1.95 -40.38 -22.87
N ARG A 57 1.41 -39.50 -22.03
CA ARG A 57 1.92 -39.18 -20.69
C ARG A 57 3.31 -38.53 -20.69
N ASP A 58 3.59 -37.69 -21.68
CA ASP A 58 4.75 -36.78 -21.57
C ASP A 58 4.40 -35.55 -20.74
N PHE A 59 5.36 -35.13 -19.92
CA PHE A 59 5.29 -34.00 -19.03
C PHE A 59 6.37 -32.99 -19.42
N TYR A 60 5.94 -31.74 -19.56
CA TYR A 60 6.77 -30.64 -20.01
C TYR A 60 6.80 -29.54 -18.95
N ILE A 61 7.96 -28.92 -18.75
CA ILE A 61 8.11 -27.70 -17.93
C ILE A 61 8.69 -26.60 -18.81
N LEU A 62 8.08 -25.42 -18.77
CA LEU A 62 8.58 -24.22 -19.40
C LEU A 62 9.05 -23.22 -18.33
N ASP A 63 10.05 -22.39 -18.65
CA ASP A 63 10.44 -21.25 -17.81
C ASP A 63 9.50 -20.04 -18.03
N HIS A 64 9.79 -18.92 -17.36
CA HIS A 64 8.99 -17.70 -17.43
C HIS A 64 9.09 -16.95 -18.78
N GLU A 65 10.07 -17.30 -19.61
CA GLU A 65 10.25 -16.79 -20.97
C GLU A 65 9.59 -17.72 -22.01
N GLY A 66 9.09 -18.88 -21.57
CA GLY A 66 8.43 -19.89 -22.42
C GLY A 66 9.38 -20.92 -23.04
N ASN A 67 10.64 -20.99 -22.61
CA ASN A 67 11.60 -21.98 -23.11
C ASN A 67 11.38 -23.34 -22.43
N LEU A 68 11.62 -24.43 -23.16
CA LEU A 68 11.53 -25.79 -22.64
C LEU A 68 12.68 -26.11 -21.66
N VAL A 69 12.33 -26.47 -20.43
CA VAL A 69 13.27 -26.80 -19.35
C VAL A 69 13.37 -28.31 -19.11
N LEU A 70 12.24 -29.01 -19.16
CA LEU A 70 12.17 -30.45 -18.92
C LEU A 70 11.15 -31.09 -19.86
N GLU A 71 11.53 -32.22 -20.44
CA GLU A 71 10.65 -33.16 -21.11
C GLU A 71 10.87 -34.55 -20.51
N GLN A 72 9.80 -35.20 -20.05
CA GLN A 72 9.88 -36.55 -19.49
C GLN A 72 8.57 -37.33 -19.65
N ASN A 73 8.68 -38.61 -20.01
CA ASN A 73 7.55 -39.53 -19.92
C ASN A 73 7.27 -39.95 -18.46
N ILE A 74 6.07 -39.66 -17.97
CA ILE A 74 5.67 -39.89 -16.57
C ILE A 74 4.84 -41.16 -16.38
N SER A 75 4.99 -42.14 -17.27
CA SER A 75 4.35 -43.46 -17.10
C SER A 75 4.79 -44.18 -15.82
N SER A 76 6.00 -43.88 -15.32
CA SER A 76 6.54 -44.40 -14.06
C SER A 76 6.38 -43.44 -12.87
N GLY A 77 5.60 -42.37 -13.02
CA GLY A 77 5.41 -41.32 -12.01
C GLY A 77 6.14 -40.02 -12.34
N LEU A 78 5.94 -39.00 -11.49
CA LEU A 78 6.60 -37.71 -11.63
C LEU A 78 8.07 -37.77 -11.18
N PRO A 79 8.96 -36.95 -11.76
CA PRO A 79 10.32 -36.81 -11.27
C PRO A 79 10.38 -36.46 -9.78
N SER A 80 11.25 -37.13 -9.02
CA SER A 80 11.35 -36.94 -7.56
C SER A 80 11.89 -35.58 -7.16
N ASN A 81 12.60 -34.89 -8.04
CA ASN A 81 13.15 -33.54 -7.85
C ASN A 81 12.29 -32.43 -8.49
N LEU A 82 11.07 -32.74 -8.90
CA LEU A 82 10.19 -31.80 -9.61
C LEU A 82 9.93 -30.49 -8.84
N GLU A 83 9.70 -30.59 -7.54
CA GLU A 83 9.46 -29.42 -6.68
C GLU A 83 10.66 -28.47 -6.67
N SER A 84 11.88 -29.01 -6.55
CA SER A 84 13.11 -28.20 -6.58
C SER A 84 13.34 -27.56 -7.94
N ILE A 85 13.00 -28.23 -9.03
CA ILE A 85 13.07 -27.65 -10.38
C ILE A 85 12.14 -26.44 -10.48
N ILE A 86 10.89 -26.58 -10.03
CA ILE A 86 9.89 -25.51 -10.08
C ILE A 86 10.33 -24.30 -9.23
N ILE A 87 10.78 -24.54 -8.00
CA ILE A 87 11.25 -23.45 -7.11
C ILE A 87 12.43 -22.70 -7.74
N ASN A 88 13.39 -23.42 -8.34
CA ASN A 88 14.52 -22.79 -9.03
C ASN A 88 14.07 -21.90 -10.20
N LEU A 89 13.06 -22.32 -10.97
CA LEU A 89 12.53 -21.53 -12.07
C LEU A 89 11.80 -20.27 -11.59
N ILE A 90 11.05 -20.35 -10.49
CA ILE A 90 10.37 -19.20 -9.90
C ILE A 90 11.37 -18.16 -9.41
N ASN A 91 12.46 -18.61 -8.77
CA ASN A 91 13.52 -17.73 -8.29
C ASN A 91 14.26 -16.99 -9.42
N ASN A 92 14.13 -17.46 -10.66
CA ASN A 92 14.71 -16.81 -11.84
C ASN A 92 13.75 -15.79 -12.49
N ILE A 93 12.53 -15.61 -11.98
CA ILE A 93 11.61 -14.59 -12.48
C ILE A 93 12.08 -13.22 -11.96
N PRO A 94 12.49 -12.28 -12.83
CA PRO A 94 12.91 -10.96 -12.39
C PRO A 94 11.71 -10.19 -11.82
N SER A 95 11.73 -9.87 -10.53
CA SER A 95 10.85 -8.84 -9.98
C SER A 95 11.33 -7.48 -10.50
N GLN A 96 10.57 -6.86 -11.39
CA GLN A 96 10.82 -5.45 -11.69
C GLN A 96 10.54 -4.64 -10.42
N PRO A 97 11.48 -3.78 -9.97
CA PRO A 97 11.20 -2.91 -8.83
C PRO A 97 10.09 -1.92 -9.19
N GLU A 98 9.18 -1.67 -8.26
CA GLU A 98 8.06 -0.73 -8.45
C GLU A 98 8.53 0.73 -8.49
N CYS A 99 9.70 0.99 -7.88
CA CYS A 99 10.29 2.30 -7.69
C CYS A 99 11.82 2.21 -7.61
N ASN A 100 12.53 3.33 -7.77
CA ASN A 100 13.98 3.36 -7.56
C ASN A 100 14.29 3.64 -6.09
N GLU A 101 15.33 2.98 -5.58
CA GLU A 101 15.75 3.11 -4.18
C GLU A 101 15.93 4.59 -3.79
N GLY A 102 15.27 5.01 -2.71
CA GLY A 102 15.33 6.38 -2.21
C GLY A 102 14.34 7.35 -2.86
N ASP A 103 13.56 6.93 -3.87
CA ASP A 103 12.45 7.74 -4.38
C ASP A 103 11.45 8.03 -3.24
N THR A 104 10.84 9.23 -3.26
CA THR A 104 9.84 9.65 -2.27
C THR A 104 8.57 10.13 -2.96
N LEU A 105 7.41 9.78 -2.40
CA LEU A 105 6.10 10.31 -2.79
C LEU A 105 5.46 10.99 -1.58
N ASN A 106 4.89 12.18 -1.78
CA ASN A 106 4.24 12.95 -0.73
C ASN A 106 2.83 13.37 -1.14
N ASP A 107 2.05 12.42 -1.66
CA ASP A 107 0.65 12.66 -2.04
C ASP A 107 -0.22 12.96 -0.81
N ASN A 108 0.15 12.40 0.35
CA ASN A 108 -0.44 12.71 1.64
C ASN A 108 0.67 13.16 2.61
N PRO A 109 0.66 14.43 3.06
CA PRO A 109 1.64 14.95 4.02
C PRO A 109 1.76 14.14 5.30
N CYS A 110 0.71 13.43 5.72
CA CYS A 110 0.69 12.60 6.92
C CYS A 110 1.06 11.13 6.70
N ASN A 111 1.15 10.70 5.46
CA ASN A 111 1.54 9.35 5.11
C ASN A 111 2.43 9.32 3.85
N PRO A 112 3.59 10.00 3.86
CA PRO A 112 4.49 9.98 2.72
C PRO A 112 5.05 8.57 2.50
N SER A 113 5.41 8.25 1.27
CA SER A 113 6.01 6.97 0.92
C SER A 113 7.48 7.12 0.54
N GLN A 114 8.28 6.13 0.90
CA GLN A 114 9.68 6.00 0.49
C GLN A 114 9.91 4.65 -0.19
N CYS A 115 10.65 4.65 -1.29
CA CYS A 115 11.07 3.43 -1.93
C CYS A 115 12.22 2.78 -1.15
N ILE A 116 11.99 1.57 -0.66
CA ILE A 116 12.97 0.76 0.06
C ILE A 116 12.91 -0.66 -0.51
N ASN A 117 14.05 -1.18 -0.94
CA ASN A 117 14.20 -2.48 -1.58
C ASN A 117 13.29 -2.67 -2.82
N GLY A 118 13.08 -1.60 -3.58
CA GLY A 118 12.27 -1.64 -4.80
C GLY A 118 10.75 -1.72 -4.59
N THR A 119 10.27 -1.40 -3.37
CA THR A 119 8.84 -1.31 -3.03
C THR A 119 8.55 -0.02 -2.27
N TRP A 120 7.35 0.55 -2.47
CA TRP A 120 6.88 1.69 -1.69
C TRP A 120 6.56 1.28 -0.26
N ASN A 121 7.15 2.00 0.69
CA ASN A 121 6.88 1.85 2.11
C ASN A 121 6.29 3.15 2.63
N GLU A 122 5.13 3.07 3.27
CA GLU A 122 4.45 4.21 3.88
C GLU A 122 5.10 4.58 5.22
N LEU A 123 5.27 5.88 5.45
CA LEU A 123 5.77 6.45 6.69
C LEU A 123 4.62 7.12 7.42
N ILE A 124 4.32 6.65 8.62
CA ILE A 124 3.31 7.26 9.48
C ILE A 124 3.97 8.39 10.27
N ILE A 125 3.44 9.61 10.13
CA ILE A 125 3.90 10.76 10.92
C ILE A 125 3.07 10.86 12.20
N ASP A 126 3.74 10.73 13.35
CA ASP A 126 3.13 10.85 14.67
C ASP A 126 3.03 12.32 15.08
N CYS A 127 1.85 12.92 14.94
CA CYS A 127 1.64 14.31 15.36
C CYS A 127 1.49 14.44 16.89
N PRO A 128 1.95 15.54 17.50
CA PRO A 128 1.84 15.76 18.95
C PRO A 128 0.42 15.57 19.49
N GLU A 129 -0.58 16.16 18.82
CA GLU A 129 -2.00 16.01 19.19
C GLU A 129 -2.46 14.54 19.18
N GLN A 130 -2.08 13.78 18.15
CA GLN A 130 -2.46 12.38 17.98
C GLN A 130 -1.80 11.46 19.01
N THR A 131 -0.60 11.83 19.46
CA THR A 131 0.10 11.12 20.55
C THR A 131 -0.42 11.50 21.95
N GLY A 132 -1.41 12.39 22.03
CA GLY A 132 -2.01 12.82 23.29
C GLY A 132 -1.20 13.89 24.04
N ILE A 133 -0.24 14.55 23.38
CA ILE A 133 0.48 15.69 23.97
C ILE A 133 -0.49 16.87 24.05
N PRO A 134 -0.81 17.38 25.25
CA PRO A 134 -1.73 18.51 25.39
C PRO A 134 -1.07 19.81 24.93
N CYS A 135 -1.82 20.64 24.22
CA CYS A 135 -1.40 22.01 23.91
C CYS A 135 -1.59 22.90 25.15
N SER A 136 -0.52 23.07 25.92
CA SER A 136 -0.58 23.80 27.19
C SER A 136 -0.78 25.31 26.93
N ASN A 137 -1.77 25.91 27.60
CA ASN A 137 -2.16 27.31 27.43
C ASN A 137 -2.48 27.71 25.98
N GLY A 138 -2.98 26.77 25.19
CA GLY A 138 -3.26 27.01 23.78
C GLY A 138 -4.30 26.08 23.18
N LEU A 139 -4.40 26.16 21.87
CA LEU A 139 -5.28 25.36 21.04
C LEU A 139 -4.49 24.78 19.85
N TYR A 140 -4.78 23.53 19.48
CA TYR A 140 -4.32 22.97 18.21
C TYR A 140 -5.09 23.60 17.05
N LEU A 141 -4.37 24.30 16.18
CA LEU A 141 -4.92 24.81 14.92
C LEU A 141 -4.69 23.77 13.83
N SER A 142 -5.69 23.57 12.97
CA SER A 142 -5.57 22.68 11.82
C SER A 142 -4.38 23.07 10.95
N PRO A 143 -3.63 22.09 10.40
CA PRO A 143 -2.50 22.35 9.52
C PRO A 143 -2.93 23.12 8.26
N SER A 144 -1.97 23.83 7.67
CA SER A 144 -2.17 24.45 6.36
C SER A 144 -2.17 23.41 5.22
N GLU A 145 -2.50 23.85 4.00
CA GLU A 145 -2.44 23.00 2.82
C GLU A 145 -0.98 22.51 2.62
N ASN A 146 -0.79 21.18 2.63
CA ASN A 146 0.49 20.46 2.57
C ASN A 146 1.25 20.25 3.90
N GLU A 147 0.65 20.57 5.04
CA GLU A 147 1.18 20.21 6.35
C GLU A 147 0.42 19.02 6.95
N CYS A 148 1.13 18.15 7.68
CA CYS A 148 0.48 17.03 8.35
C CYS A 148 -0.10 17.40 9.71
N CYS A 149 0.71 18.02 10.56
CA CYS A 149 0.40 18.14 11.97
C CYS A 149 -0.21 19.50 12.30
N SER A 150 -1.24 19.47 13.14
CA SER A 150 -1.74 20.66 13.80
C SER A 150 -0.64 21.32 14.62
N ILE A 151 -0.70 22.65 14.71
CA ILE A 151 0.24 23.45 15.50
C ILE A 151 -0.41 23.87 16.81
N CYS A 152 0.31 23.72 17.91
CA CYS A 152 -0.14 24.22 19.21
C CYS A 152 0.13 25.73 19.28
N THR A 153 -0.94 26.53 19.33
CA THR A 153 -0.86 28.00 19.38
C THR A 153 -1.38 28.51 20.72
N THR A 154 -0.64 29.41 21.36
CA THR A 154 -1.02 30.01 22.64
C THR A 154 -2.29 30.88 22.51
N TYR A 155 -3.17 30.81 23.50
CA TYR A 155 -4.32 31.72 23.56
C TYR A 155 -3.86 33.18 23.57
N GLY A 156 -4.44 33.99 22.70
CA GLY A 156 -4.13 35.40 22.57
C GLY A 156 -2.93 35.73 21.67
N ASP A 157 -2.17 34.77 21.13
CA ASP A 157 -1.11 35.05 20.14
C ASP A 157 -1.71 35.02 18.73
N LEU A 158 -2.07 36.19 18.21
CA LEU A 158 -2.84 36.31 16.96
C LEU A 158 -1.99 36.60 15.73
N ASN A 159 -0.76 37.08 15.91
CA ASN A 159 0.19 37.25 14.81
C ASN A 159 1.20 36.09 14.71
N PHE A 160 1.10 35.09 15.60
CA PHE A 160 1.92 33.88 15.63
C PHE A 160 3.41 34.18 15.83
N ASP A 161 3.73 35.26 16.55
CA ASP A 161 5.12 35.63 16.85
C ASP A 161 5.63 35.04 18.17
N SER A 162 4.82 34.21 18.84
CA SER A 162 5.09 33.57 20.13
C SER A 162 5.19 34.53 21.31
N ALA A 163 4.85 35.82 21.15
CA ALA A 163 4.93 36.82 22.19
C ALA A 163 3.60 37.55 22.38
N LEU A 164 2.92 37.29 23.51
CA LEU A 164 1.72 38.04 23.88
C LEU A 164 2.05 39.50 24.16
N ASN A 165 1.57 40.41 23.31
CA ASN A 165 1.81 41.83 23.47
C ASN A 165 0.67 42.70 22.91
N VAL A 166 0.88 44.02 22.86
CA VAL A 166 -0.15 44.97 22.39
C VAL A 166 -0.55 44.76 20.93
N SER A 167 0.33 44.17 20.11
CA SER A 167 0.03 43.77 18.73
C SER A 167 -1.16 42.80 18.68
N ASP A 168 -1.18 41.80 19.55
CA ASP A 168 -2.27 40.83 19.63
C ASP A 168 -3.58 41.46 20.10
N VAL A 169 -3.50 42.38 21.06
CA VAL A 169 -4.66 43.15 21.54
C VAL A 169 -5.30 43.91 20.39
N VAL A 170 -4.49 44.54 19.54
CA VAL A 170 -4.99 45.24 18.34
C VAL A 170 -5.68 44.27 17.39
N LEU A 171 -5.17 43.05 17.22
CA LEU A 171 -5.78 42.02 16.39
C LEU A 171 -7.11 41.50 16.97
N ILE A 172 -7.22 41.28 18.28
CA ILE A 172 -8.49 40.90 18.93
C ILE A 172 -9.54 41.99 18.70
N ILE A 173 -9.18 43.26 18.90
CA ILE A 173 -10.09 44.39 18.67
C ILE A 173 -10.55 44.41 17.21
N ASN A 174 -9.64 44.19 16.25
CA ASN A 174 -10.00 44.14 14.84
C ASN A 174 -10.98 43.00 14.53
N LEU A 175 -10.79 41.81 15.10
CA LEU A 175 -11.72 40.69 14.96
C LEU A 175 -13.11 41.03 15.51
N ILE A 176 -13.18 41.64 16.70
CA ILE A 176 -14.45 42.10 17.30
C ILE A 176 -15.15 43.12 16.39
N LEU A 177 -14.41 44.13 15.91
CA LEU A 177 -14.97 45.20 15.06
C LEU A 177 -15.45 44.70 13.69
N THR A 178 -14.82 43.65 13.16
CA THR A 178 -15.19 43.01 11.89
C THR A 178 -16.18 41.86 12.07
N ASN A 179 -16.61 41.58 13.31
CA ASN A 179 -17.47 40.46 13.67
C ASN A 179 -16.94 39.11 13.14
N GLN A 180 -15.61 38.94 13.20
CA GLN A 180 -14.92 37.69 12.90
C GLN A 180 -14.57 36.98 14.20
N TYR A 181 -14.65 35.65 14.17
CA TYR A 181 -14.33 34.81 15.32
C TYR A 181 -12.99 34.10 15.13
N SER A 182 -12.21 34.02 16.20
CA SER A 182 -11.00 33.20 16.28
C SER A 182 -11.00 32.47 17.62
N ALA A 183 -10.82 31.15 17.60
CA ALA A 183 -10.87 30.33 18.82
C ALA A 183 -9.71 30.63 19.77
N ILE A 184 -8.54 31.02 19.24
CA ILE A 184 -7.40 31.45 20.06
C ILE A 184 -7.59 32.86 20.64
N ALA A 185 -8.55 33.64 20.12
CA ALA A 185 -8.91 34.96 20.65
C ALA A 185 -9.98 34.91 21.75
N ASP A 186 -10.75 33.82 21.85
CA ASP A 186 -11.73 33.54 22.90
C ASP A 186 -11.02 32.94 24.13
N ILE A 187 -10.48 33.82 24.98
CA ILE A 187 -9.53 33.46 26.03
C ILE A 187 -10.24 32.82 27.23
N ASN A 188 -11.49 33.21 27.50
CA ASN A 188 -12.28 32.56 28.56
C ASN A 188 -13.06 31.33 28.06
N SER A 189 -12.98 31.02 26.76
CA SER A 189 -13.65 29.89 26.11
C SER A 189 -15.17 29.90 26.33
N ASP A 190 -15.78 31.08 26.40
CA ASP A 190 -17.23 31.23 26.55
C ASP A 190 -17.99 31.19 25.20
N SER A 191 -17.26 30.91 24.12
CA SER A 191 -17.73 30.88 22.73
C SER A 191 -18.16 32.25 22.19
N THR A 192 -17.79 33.34 22.87
CA THR A 192 -18.12 34.71 22.45
C THR A 192 -16.90 35.62 22.49
N LEU A 193 -16.39 36.01 21.32
CA LEU A 193 -15.30 36.97 21.24
C LEU A 193 -15.79 38.39 21.55
N ASN A 194 -15.43 38.92 22.72
CA ASN A 194 -15.88 40.23 23.19
C ASN A 194 -14.81 40.97 24.05
N VAL A 195 -15.21 42.09 24.67
CA VAL A 195 -14.28 42.93 25.47
C VAL A 195 -13.70 42.19 26.68
N THR A 196 -14.37 41.14 27.17
CA THR A 196 -13.88 40.31 28.27
C THR A 196 -12.58 39.62 27.88
N ASP A 197 -12.46 39.11 26.65
CA ASP A 197 -11.23 38.49 26.15
C ASP A 197 -10.08 39.48 26.07
N VAL A 198 -10.36 40.69 25.60
CA VAL A 198 -9.37 41.79 25.56
C VAL A 198 -8.81 42.08 26.95
N VAL A 199 -9.70 42.18 27.95
CA VAL A 199 -9.29 42.43 29.34
C VAL A 199 -8.45 41.28 29.89
N LEU A 200 -8.79 40.03 29.56
CA LEU A 200 -8.01 38.87 29.97
C LEU A 200 -6.62 38.86 29.34
N LEU A 201 -6.51 39.15 28.04
CA LEU A 201 -5.21 39.25 27.37
C LEU A 201 -4.33 40.34 28.00
N ILE A 202 -4.89 41.52 28.25
CA ILE A 202 -4.16 42.61 28.90
C ILE A 202 -3.65 42.19 30.28
N ASN A 203 -4.48 41.52 31.08
CA ASN A 203 -4.08 41.03 32.40
C ASN A 203 -2.94 40.01 32.31
N THR A 204 -2.92 39.16 31.28
CA THR A 204 -1.81 38.24 31.01
C THR A 204 -0.52 38.96 30.58
N ILE A 205 -0.62 40.05 29.81
CA ILE A 205 0.55 40.82 29.35
C ILE A 205 1.23 41.57 30.50
N ILE A 206 0.46 42.05 31.48
CA ILE A 206 0.97 42.89 32.58
C ILE A 206 1.33 42.13 33.86
N SER A 207 1.07 40.83 33.93
CA SER A 207 1.40 39.96 35.07
C SER A 207 2.87 39.55 35.08
#